data_AF-A0A6L3ZX20-F1
#
_entry.id   AF-A0A6L3ZX20-F1
#
_cell.length_a   1.000
_cell.length_b   1.000
_cell.length_c   1.000
_cell.angle_alpha   90.00
_cell.angle_beta   90.00
_cell.angle_gamma   90.00
#
_symmetry.space_group_name_H-M   'P 1'
#
loop_
_entity.id
_entity.type
_entity.pdbx_description
1 polymer ?
#
loop_
_entity_poly.entity_id
_entity_poly.type
_entity_poly.pdbx_seq_one_letter_code
_entity_poly.pdbx_strand_id
1 'polypeptide(L)'
;MTHLQALTENVSLFEIVDHPTTPFLFTEHRHSLISISREIENCVMEIRTPVRVFAGFQKLSCFLPQLKRYREIAQKAESVWIFGVPDITPPDI
;
A
#
# COMPACT_ATOMS: atom_id res chain seq x y z
N MET A 1 -13.65 -5.36 32.79
CA MET A 1 -14.56 -5.67 31.66
C MET A 1 -14.72 -4.39 30.86
N THR A 2 -13.66 -3.89 30.22
CA THR A 2 -13.18 -4.25 28.87
C THR A 2 -14.11 -3.71 27.78
N HIS A 3 -13.84 -2.50 27.32
CA HIS A 3 -14.17 -2.09 25.96
C HIS A 3 -12.94 -1.43 25.37
N LEU A 4 -12.06 -2.28 24.82
CA LEU A 4 -10.99 -1.86 23.93
C LEU A 4 -11.68 -1.55 22.59
N GLN A 5 -12.00 -0.28 22.33
CA GLN A 5 -12.31 0.16 20.97
C GLN A 5 -11.03 -0.01 20.17
N ALA A 6 -10.97 -1.08 19.37
CA ALA A 6 -9.97 -1.24 18.34
C ALA A 6 -10.16 -0.09 17.34
N LEU A 7 -9.27 0.91 17.42
CA LEU A 7 -9.10 1.92 16.39
C LEU A 7 -8.80 1.18 15.08
N THR A 8 -9.81 1.08 14.23
CA THR A 8 -9.69 0.68 12.83
C THR A 8 -9.20 1.90 12.07
N GLU A 9 -7.98 2.34 12.35
CA GLU A 9 -7.34 3.44 11.63
C GLU A 9 -6.78 2.88 10.31
N ASN A 10 -7.67 2.74 9.32
CA ASN A 10 -7.22 2.63 7.93
C ASN A 10 -6.79 4.03 7.50
N VAL A 11 -5.49 4.26 7.36
CA VAL A 11 -4.95 5.54 6.88
C VAL A 11 -4.69 5.43 5.39
N SER A 12 -5.44 6.20 4.60
CA SER A 12 -5.17 6.36 3.17
C SER A 12 -4.18 7.49 2.96
N LEU A 13 -3.00 7.19 2.40
CA LEU A 13 -2.02 8.22 2.02
C LEU A 13 -2.57 9.18 0.97
N PHE A 14 -3.47 8.70 0.10
CA PHE A 14 -4.11 9.56 -0.89
C PHE A 14 -4.89 10.69 -0.22
N GLU A 15 -5.62 10.41 0.87
CA GLU A 15 -6.39 11.42 1.60
C GLU A 15 -5.50 12.47 2.26
N ILE A 16 -4.29 12.08 2.68
CA ILE A 16 -3.29 12.99 3.25
C ILE A 16 -2.68 13.90 2.15
N VAL A 17 -2.61 13.40 0.92
CA VAL A 17 -1.98 14.11 -0.21
C VAL A 17 -3.00 14.90 -1.05
N ASP A 18 -4.30 14.60 -0.94
CA ASP A 18 -5.40 15.23 -1.69
C ASP A 18 -5.81 16.61 -1.14
N HIS A 19 -4.82 17.47 -0.88
CA HIS A 19 -5.08 18.88 -0.62
C HIS A 19 -5.33 19.62 -1.95
N PRO A 20 -6.46 20.35 -2.10
CA PRO A 20 -6.97 20.84 -3.40
C PRO A 20 -6.17 22.00 -4.04
N THR A 21 -4.94 22.27 -3.61
CA THR A 21 -4.15 23.43 -4.04
C THR A 21 -3.03 23.14 -5.03
N THR A 22 -2.84 21.91 -5.52
CA THR A 22 -1.70 21.62 -6.43
C THR A 22 -2.07 20.77 -7.64
N PRO A 23 -2.56 21.39 -8.72
CA PRO A 23 -2.89 20.69 -9.97
C PRO A 23 -1.68 20.05 -10.70
N PHE A 24 -0.46 20.24 -10.19
CA PHE A 24 0.81 19.75 -10.78
C PHE A 24 1.53 18.65 -9.97
N LEU A 25 0.93 18.11 -8.91
CA LEU A 25 1.56 17.08 -8.06
C LEU A 25 1.93 15.78 -8.80
N PHE A 26 1.30 15.49 -9.94
CA PHE A 26 1.33 14.16 -10.55
C PHE A 26 2.58 13.81 -11.37
N THR A 27 3.42 14.78 -11.76
CA THR A 27 4.64 14.50 -12.54
C THR A 27 5.95 14.67 -11.76
N GLU A 28 6.06 15.67 -10.86
CA GLU A 28 7.31 15.96 -10.15
C GLU A 28 7.48 15.18 -8.83
N HIS A 29 6.39 14.75 -8.19
CA HIS A 29 6.44 14.09 -6.88
C HIS A 29 6.26 12.57 -6.93
N ARG A 30 6.26 11.97 -8.13
CA ARG A 30 6.20 10.51 -8.30
C ARG A 30 7.30 9.80 -7.51
N HIS A 31 8.50 10.38 -7.50
CA HIS A 31 9.61 9.83 -6.73
C HIS A 31 9.32 9.88 -5.23
N SER A 32 8.80 11.00 -4.73
CA SER A 32 8.41 11.17 -3.32
C SER A 32 7.33 10.17 -2.90
N LEU A 33 6.29 9.98 -3.71
CA LEU A 33 5.23 9.01 -3.44
C LEU A 33 5.73 7.56 -3.44
N ILE A 34 6.64 7.22 -4.36
CA ILE A 34 7.31 5.91 -4.35
C ILE A 34 8.14 5.73 -3.08
N SER A 35 8.88 6.76 -2.66
CA SER A 35 9.68 6.72 -1.44
C SER A 35 8.82 6.54 -0.20
N ILE A 36 7.70 7.27 -0.09
CA ILE A 36 6.75 7.12 1.02
C ILE A 36 6.14 5.71 1.01
N SER A 37 5.70 5.21 -0.15
CA SER A 37 5.16 3.85 -0.28
C SER A 37 6.17 2.80 0.19
N ARG A 38 7.44 2.93 -0.22
CA ARG A 38 8.51 2.03 0.22
C ARG A 38 8.76 2.08 1.72
N GLU A 39 8.69 3.25 2.32
CA GLU A 39 8.90 3.40 3.75
C GLU A 39 7.79 2.74 4.56
N ILE A 40 6.54 2.86 4.10
CA ILE A 40 5.41 2.17 4.73
C ILE A 40 5.55 0.65 4.59
N GLU A 41 5.96 0.17 3.42
CA GLU A 41 6.27 -1.24 3.24
C GLU A 41 7.38 -1.70 4.19
N ASN A 42 8.43 -0.89 4.41
CA ASN A 42 9.49 -1.20 5.38
C ASN A 42 8.94 -1.30 6.80
N CYS A 43 8.08 -0.36 7.23
CA CYS A 43 7.44 -0.42 8.55
C CYS A 43 6.64 -1.72 8.73
N VAL A 44 5.90 -2.18 7.71
CA VAL A 44 5.18 -3.46 7.77
C VAL A 44 6.14 -4.63 8.00
N MET A 45 7.35 -4.58 7.43
CA MET A 45 8.35 -5.62 7.62
C MET A 45 8.95 -5.65 9.03
N GLU A 46 8.90 -4.55 9.76
CA GLU A 46 9.50 -4.38 11.10
C GLU A 46 8.50 -4.57 12.24
N ILE A 47 7.24 -4.23 12.01
CA ILE A 47 6.17 -4.34 13.00
C ILE A 47 5.91 -5.80 13.35
N ARG A 48 5.73 -6.07 14.65
CA ARG A 48 5.41 -7.42 15.19
C ARG A 48 3.91 -7.69 15.33
N THR A 49 3.09 -6.68 15.06
CA THR A 49 1.63 -6.76 15.12
C THR A 49 1.08 -7.19 13.76
N PRO A 50 0.03 -8.03 13.71
CA PRO A 50 -0.64 -8.35 12.46
C PRO A 50 -1.19 -7.08 11.79
N VAL A 51 -0.79 -6.82 10.55
CA VAL A 51 -1.26 -5.68 9.74
C VAL A 51 -1.94 -6.20 8.48
N ARG A 52 -3.01 -5.53 8.06
CA ARG A 52 -3.66 -5.74 6.76
C ARG A 52 -3.18 -4.67 5.79
N VAL A 53 -2.61 -5.08 4.66
CA VAL A 53 -2.01 -4.18 3.68
C VAL A 53 -2.96 -4.03 2.49
N PHE A 54 -3.20 -2.80 2.07
CA PHE A 54 -3.99 -2.47 0.88
C PHE A 54 -3.10 -1.66 -0.07
N ALA A 55 -2.82 -2.18 -1.26
CA ALA A 55 -1.93 -1.55 -2.22
C ALA A 55 -2.60 -1.39 -3.59
N GLY A 56 -2.61 -0.14 -4.08
CA GLY A 56 -3.19 0.22 -5.37
C GLY A 56 -2.14 0.45 -6.44
N PHE A 57 -2.37 -0.12 -7.61
CA PHE A 57 -1.60 0.09 -8.84
C PHE A 57 -2.51 0.65 -9.92
N GLN A 58 -1.97 1.45 -10.85
CA GLN A 58 -2.75 1.93 -12.00
C GLN A 58 -3.28 0.77 -12.86
N LYS A 59 -2.45 -0.27 -13.04
CA LYS A 59 -2.75 -1.51 -13.77
C LYS A 59 -2.15 -2.70 -13.01
N LEU A 60 -2.74 -3.88 -13.12
CA LEU A 60 -2.18 -5.09 -12.51
C LEU A 60 -0.82 -5.46 -13.10
N SER A 61 -0.54 -5.14 -14.36
CA SER A 61 0.81 -5.31 -14.93
C SER A 61 1.89 -4.51 -14.19
N CYS A 62 1.55 -3.37 -13.58
CA CYS A 62 2.48 -2.56 -12.78
C CYS A 62 2.83 -3.23 -11.44
N PHE A 63 2.07 -4.24 -11.00
CA PHE A 63 2.37 -5.04 -9.82
C PHE A 63 3.50 -6.05 -10.07
N LEU A 64 3.63 -6.58 -11.30
CA LEU A 64 4.58 -7.65 -11.61
C LEU A 64 6.03 -7.36 -11.18
N PRO A 65 6.60 -6.16 -11.39
CA PRO A 65 7.96 -5.84 -10.94
C PRO A 65 8.11 -5.85 -9.41
N GLN A 66 7.01 -5.67 -8.66
CA GLN A 66 6.97 -5.62 -7.20
C GLN A 66 6.57 -6.96 -6.57
N LEU A 67 6.33 -7.99 -7.38
CA LEU A 67 5.80 -9.28 -6.93
C LEU A 67 6.59 -9.91 -5.79
N LYS A 68 7.93 -9.92 -5.92
CA LYS A 68 8.83 -10.47 -4.91
C LYS A 68 8.66 -9.76 -3.57
N ARG A 69 8.58 -8.43 -3.60
CA ARG A 69 8.43 -7.59 -2.41
C ARG A 69 7.12 -7.87 -1.69
N TYR A 70 6.02 -7.94 -2.43
CA TYR A 70 4.71 -8.18 -1.83
C TYR A 70 4.54 -9.63 -1.33
N ARG A 71 5.26 -10.60 -1.88
CA ARG A 71 5.36 -11.94 -1.28
C ARG A 71 6.05 -11.90 0.08
N GLU A 72 7.13 -11.14 0.22
CA GLU A 72 7.82 -10.97 1.51
C GLU A 72 6.90 -10.28 2.53
N ILE A 73 6.12 -9.29 2.10
CA ILE A 73 5.13 -8.62 2.94
C ILE A 73 4.01 -9.59 3.34
N ALA A 74 3.49 -10.40 2.41
CA ALA A 74 2.42 -11.37 2.68
C ALA A 74 2.83 -12.46 3.69
N GLN A 75 4.12 -12.74 3.85
CA GLN A 75 4.62 -13.67 4.88
C GLN A 75 4.55 -13.09 6.31
N LYS A 76 4.44 -11.76 6.45
CA LYS A 76 4.45 -11.07 7.74
C LYS A 76 3.12 -10.39 8.06
N ALA A 77 2.44 -9.89 7.05
CA ALA A 77 1.13 -9.28 7.15
C ALA A 77 0.06 -10.36 7.40
N GLU A 78 -1.05 -9.96 8.02
CA GLU A 78 -2.23 -10.81 8.17
C GLU A 78 -2.88 -11.08 6.80
N SER A 79 -2.94 -10.05 5.96
CA SER A 79 -3.43 -10.14 4.60
C SER A 79 -2.89 -9.01 3.74
N VAL A 80 -2.85 -9.24 2.43
CA VAL A 80 -2.42 -8.26 1.42
C VAL A 80 -3.48 -8.21 0.33
N TRP A 81 -4.00 -7.02 0.06
CA TRP A 81 -5.00 -6.77 -0.97
C TRP A 81 -4.42 -5.88 -2.05
N ILE A 82 -4.36 -6.39 -3.28
CA ILE A 82 -3.83 -5.70 -4.45
C ILE A 82 -4.98 -5.23 -5.34
N PHE A 83 -4.97 -3.94 -5.70
CA PHE A 83 -5.96 -3.33 -6.58
C PHE A 83 -5.31 -2.76 -7.83
N GLY A 84 -6.03 -2.79 -8.94
CA GLY A 84 -5.62 -2.12 -10.18
C GLY A 84 -6.52 -2.50 -11.35
N VAL A 85 -6.39 -1.79 -12.46
CA VAL A 85 -7.12 -2.15 -13.70
C VAL A 85 -6.66 -3.54 -14.15
N PRO A 86 -7.58 -4.50 -14.38
CA PRO A 86 -7.23 -5.88 -14.72
C PRO A 86 -6.80 -6.00 -16.18
N ASP A 87 -5.55 -5.65 -16.46
CA ASP A 87 -4.92 -5.74 -17.79
C ASP A 87 -4.12 -7.04 -17.99
N ILE A 88 -3.95 -7.82 -16.93
CA ILE A 88 -3.34 -9.16 -16.92
C ILE A 88 -4.13 -10.08 -15.98
N THR A 89 -3.92 -11.38 -16.10
CA THR A 89 -4.27 -12.32 -15.03
C THR A 89 -3.35 -12.06 -13.83
N PRO A 90 -3.89 -11.83 -12.62
CA PRO A 90 -3.07 -11.62 -11.43
C PRO A 90 -2.18 -12.83 -11.15
N PRO A 91 -0.92 -12.64 -10.74
CA PRO A 91 -0.08 -13.74 -10.28
C PRO A 91 -0.49 -14.20 -8.88
N ASP A 92 -0.30 -15.49 -8.59
CA ASP A 92 -0.50 -16.03 -7.24
C ASP A 92 0.60 -15.52 -6.28
N ILE A 93 0.19 -14.97 -5.14
CA ILE A 93 1.05 -14.47 -4.06
C ILE A 93 0.57 -14.88 -2.69
#